data_AF-A0A4P2R549-F1
#
_entry.id   AF-A0A4P2R549-F1
#
_cell.length_a   1.000
_cell.length_b   1.000
_cell.length_c   1.000
_cell.angle_alpha   90.00
_cell.angle_beta   90.00
_cell.angle_gamma   90.00
#
_symmetry.space_group_name_H-M   'P 1'
#
loop_
_entity.id
_entity.type
_entity.pdbx_description
1 polymer ?
#
loop_
_entity_poly.entity_id
_entity_poly.type
_entity_poly.pdbx_seq_one_letter_code
_entity_poly.pdbx_strand_id
1 'polypeptide(L)'
;MAKLLDLIAKIDQMDREDVIFVKPEWRPDSEASVFQLTEDYRVPEEARALGYEYFLEVDTIQQILEEFRSRPDASLNERCERIIHYATYDA
;
A
#
# COMPACT_ATOMS: atom_id res chain seq x y z
N MET A 1 9.59 -2.15 -12.34
CA MET A 1 9.06 -1.95 -10.98
C MET A 1 7.58 -2.35 -10.95
N ALA A 2 7.05 -2.76 -9.80
CA ALA A 2 5.65 -3.16 -9.65
C ALA A 2 4.74 -1.93 -9.55
N LYS A 3 3.46 -2.07 -9.92
CA LYS A 3 2.45 -1.05 -9.69
C LYS A 3 1.78 -1.26 -8.34
N LEU A 4 1.25 -0.19 -7.74
CA LEU A 4 0.47 -0.29 -6.51
C LEU A 4 -0.66 -1.34 -6.64
N LEU A 5 -1.41 -1.31 -7.74
CA LEU A 5 -2.47 -2.28 -8.02
C LEU A 5 -1.98 -3.74 -8.01
N ASP A 6 -0.76 -4.00 -8.50
CA ASP A 6 -0.17 -5.35 -8.51
C ASP A 6 0.17 -5.83 -7.09
N LEU A 7 0.58 -4.92 -6.21
CA LEU A 7 0.86 -5.22 -4.80
C LEU A 7 -0.44 -5.46 -4.03
N ILE A 8 -1.46 -4.61 -4.23
CA ILE A 8 -2.78 -4.80 -3.61
C ILE A 8 -3.41 -6.14 -4.02
N ALA A 9 -3.21 -6.59 -5.27
CA ALA A 9 -3.69 -7.90 -5.74
C ALA A 9 -3.12 -9.09 -4.95
N LYS A 10 -1.96 -8.91 -4.31
CA LYS A 10 -1.21 -9.95 -3.59
C LYS A 10 -1.07 -9.67 -2.10
N ILE A 11 -1.82 -8.69 -1.58
CA ILE A 11 -1.66 -8.18 -0.22
C ILE A 11 -1.83 -9.26 0.86
N ASP A 12 -2.69 -10.25 0.63
CA ASP A 12 -2.91 -11.37 1.56
C ASP A 12 -1.73 -12.36 1.63
N GLN A 13 -0.75 -12.23 0.72
CA GLN A 13 0.46 -13.06 0.66
C GLN A 13 1.68 -12.36 1.28
N MET A 14 1.55 -11.08 1.66
CA MET A 14 2.63 -10.27 2.22
C MET A 14 2.68 -10.39 3.74
N ASP A 15 3.83 -10.07 4.33
CA ASP A 15 3.95 -10.02 5.79
C ASP A 15 3.13 -8.83 6.33
N ARG A 16 2.55 -8.95 7.50
CA ARG A 16 1.77 -7.86 8.10
C ARG A 16 2.65 -6.71 8.56
N GLU A 17 3.90 -7.00 8.89
CA GLU A 17 4.89 -6.00 9.30
C GLU A 17 5.51 -5.27 8.10
N ASP A 18 5.26 -5.73 6.87
CA ASP A 18 5.67 -5.04 5.64
C ASP A 18 4.97 -3.69 5.49
N VAL A 19 5.66 -2.74 4.88
CA VAL A 19 5.11 -1.43 4.52
C VAL A 19 5.20 -1.24 3.01
N ILE A 20 4.08 -0.83 2.41
CA ILE A 20 4.06 -0.42 1.01
C ILE A 20 4.53 1.03 0.93
N PHE A 21 5.43 1.27 -0.01
CA PHE A 21 5.94 2.59 -0.37
C PHE A 21 5.57 2.87 -1.82
N VAL A 22 5.11 4.08 -2.11
CA VAL A 22 4.58 4.46 -3.43
C VAL A 22 5.18 5.79 -3.87
N LYS A 23 5.51 5.93 -5.15
CA LYS A 23 5.97 7.22 -5.70
C LYS A 23 4.85 8.27 -5.66
N PRO A 24 5.17 9.56 -5.49
CA PRO A 24 4.19 10.64 -5.38
C PRO A 24 3.17 10.67 -6.53
N GLU A 25 2.04 11.34 -6.29
CA GLU A 25 0.83 11.24 -7.11
C GLU A 25 0.25 9.81 -7.10
N TRP A 26 -0.12 9.33 -5.90
CA TRP A 26 -0.63 7.98 -5.69
C TRP A 26 -1.85 7.68 -6.57
N ARG A 27 -1.68 6.70 -7.45
CA ARG A 27 -2.66 6.16 -8.39
C ARG A 27 -2.47 4.64 -8.45
N PRO A 28 -3.46 3.87 -8.94
CA PRO A 28 -3.32 2.43 -9.09
C PRO A 28 -2.10 1.99 -9.91
N ASP A 29 -1.69 2.79 -10.89
CA ASP A 29 -0.54 2.55 -11.76
C ASP A 29 0.77 3.17 -11.28
N SER A 30 0.75 3.91 -10.15
CA SER A 30 1.95 4.44 -9.53
C SER A 30 2.91 3.32 -9.17
N GLU A 31 4.19 3.61 -9.34
CA GLU A 31 5.25 2.70 -8.99
C GLU A 31 5.28 2.48 -7.48
N ALA A 32 5.31 1.23 -7.06
CA ALA A 32 5.28 0.83 -5.67
C ALA A 32 6.28 -0.28 -5.37
N SER A 33 6.75 -0.31 -4.13
CA SER A 33 7.63 -1.34 -3.60
C SER A 33 7.34 -1.59 -2.13
N VAL A 34 7.75 -2.75 -1.64
CA VAL A 34 7.63 -3.12 -0.24
C VAL A 34 8.97 -2.91 0.44
N PHE A 35 8.96 -2.29 1.62
CA PHE A 35 10.12 -2.18 2.48
C PHE A 35 9.73 -2.47 3.92
N GLN A 36 10.70 -2.95 4.70
CA GLN A 36 10.61 -2.99 6.15
C GLN A 36 11.06 -1.66 6.73
N LEU A 37 10.41 -1.17 7.78
CA LEU A 37 10.95 -0.03 8.52
C LEU A 37 12.28 -0.40 9.18
N THR A 38 13.09 0.60 9.48
CA THR A 38 14.30 0.40 10.29
C THR A 38 13.92 -0.04 11.71
N GLU A 39 14.88 -0.58 12.48
CA GLU A 39 14.64 -1.05 13.86
C GLU A 39 14.06 0.03 14.79
N ASP A 40 14.27 1.31 14.46
CA ASP A 40 13.73 2.48 15.14
C ASP A 40 12.48 3.07 14.47
N TYR A 41 11.77 2.26 13.67
CA TYR A 41 10.51 2.57 12.99
C TYR A 41 10.59 3.79 12.06
N ARG A 42 11.70 3.94 11.33
CA ARG A 42 11.88 5.01 10.33
C ARG A 42 11.86 4.46 8.91
N VAL A 43 11.58 5.35 7.97
CA VAL A 43 11.66 5.06 6.53
C VAL A 43 13.12 4.73 6.16
N PRO A 44 13.39 3.58 5.52
CA PRO A 44 14.74 3.23 5.07
C PRO A 44 15.32 4.26 4.11
N GLU A 45 16.63 4.49 4.19
CA GLU A 45 17.32 5.41 3.28
C GLU A 45 17.21 4.98 1.82
N GLU A 46 17.17 3.67 1.53
CA GLU A 46 16.99 3.14 0.19
C GLU A 46 15.65 3.58 -0.43
N ALA A 47 14.55 3.48 0.32
CA ALA A 47 13.23 3.90 -0.16
C ALA A 47 13.22 5.40 -0.49
N ARG A 48 13.83 6.22 0.38
CA ARG A 48 14.00 7.67 0.16
C ARG A 48 14.86 7.99 -1.04
N ALA A 49 16.00 7.31 -1.20
CA ALA A 49 16.93 7.53 -2.30
C ALA A 49 16.30 7.19 -3.66
N LEU A 50 15.36 6.24 -3.69
CA LEU A 50 14.60 5.86 -4.88
C LEU A 50 13.37 6.75 -5.15
N GLY A 51 13.08 7.70 -4.25
CA GLY A 51 11.98 8.66 -4.36
C GLY A 51 10.62 8.05 -4.05
N TYR A 52 10.56 7.00 -3.22
CA TYR A 52 9.30 6.52 -2.70
C TYR A 52 8.91 7.26 -1.42
N GLU A 53 7.61 7.39 -1.20
CA GLU A 53 7.02 7.88 0.03
C GLU A 53 6.36 6.73 0.78
N TYR A 54 6.35 6.83 2.11
CA TYR A 54 5.59 5.93 2.95
C TYR A 54 4.11 6.02 2.53
N PHE A 55 3.48 4.87 2.27
CA PHE A 55 2.07 4.82 1.92
C PHE A 55 1.27 4.25 3.09
N LEU A 56 1.34 2.94 3.34
CA LEU A 56 0.63 2.27 4.44
C LEU A 56 1.28 0.92 4.80
N GLU A 57 1.13 0.48 6.05
CA GLU A 57 1.41 -0.91 6.44
C GLU A 57 0.47 -1.89 5.73
N VAL A 58 0.99 -3.10 5.45
CA VAL A 58 0.19 -4.19 4.92
C VAL A 58 -0.97 -4.55 5.85
N ASP A 59 -0.76 -4.57 7.17
CA ASP A 59 -1.85 -4.84 8.13
C ASP A 59 -2.98 -3.81 8.02
N THR A 60 -2.65 -2.52 7.92
CA THR A 60 -3.63 -1.44 7.72
C THR A 60 -4.42 -1.64 6.42
N ILE A 61 -3.74 -1.99 5.33
CA ILE A 61 -4.40 -2.26 4.04
C ILE A 61 -5.34 -3.47 4.16
N GLN A 62 -4.90 -4.56 4.79
CA GLN A 62 -5.72 -5.76 4.99
C GLN A 62 -6.99 -5.42 5.80
N GLN A 63 -6.88 -4.58 6.83
CA GLN A 63 -8.02 -4.10 7.63
C GLN A 63 -9.03 -3.31 6.78
N ILE A 64 -8.57 -2.36 5.96
CA ILE A 64 -9.44 -1.59 5.04
C ILE A 64 -10.17 -2.53 4.08
N LEU A 65 -9.48 -3.55 3.58
CA LEU A 65 -10.06 -4.52 2.65
C LEU A 65 -11.12 -5.42 3.29
N GLU A 66 -11.17 -5.52 4.62
CA GLU A 66 -12.25 -6.26 5.30
C GLU A 66 -13.63 -5.65 5.04
N GLU A 67 -13.72 -4.33 4.80
CA GLU A 67 -14.98 -3.63 4.42
C GLU A 67 -15.62 -4.27 3.18
N PHE A 68 -14.79 -4.74 2.24
CA PHE A 68 -15.22 -5.35 0.99
C PHE A 68 -15.64 -6.82 1.12
N ARG A 69 -15.54 -7.44 2.30
CA ARG A 69 -16.10 -8.80 2.52
C ARG A 69 -17.61 -8.84 2.24
N SER A 70 -18.29 -7.73 2.47
CA SER A 70 -19.73 -7.57 2.17
C SER A 70 -20.03 -7.20 0.71
N ARG A 71 -19.00 -6.85 -0.08
CA ARG A 71 -19.06 -6.45 -1.49
C ARG A 71 -18.06 -7.25 -2.34
N PRO A 72 -18.28 -8.56 -2.52
CA PRO A 72 -17.34 -9.43 -3.24
C PRO A 72 -17.20 -9.07 -4.73
N ASP A 73 -18.16 -8.34 -5.29
CA ASP A 73 -18.20 -7.83 -6.66
C ASP A 73 -17.28 -6.62 -6.90
N ALA A 74 -16.81 -5.96 -5.84
CA ALA A 74 -15.91 -4.82 -5.96
C ALA A 74 -14.62 -5.22 -6.68
N SER A 75 -14.32 -4.50 -7.75
CA SER A 75 -13.13 -4.68 -8.55
C SER A 75 -11.86 -4.34 -7.77
N LEU A 76 -10.73 -4.88 -8.21
CA LEU A 76 -9.43 -4.57 -7.63
C LEU A 76 -9.10 -3.06 -7.69
N ASN A 77 -9.50 -2.38 -8.78
CA ASN A 77 -9.32 -0.93 -8.89
C ASN A 77 -10.14 -0.18 -7.84
N GLU A 78 -11.42 -0.51 -7.64
CA GLU A 78 -12.24 0.15 -6.60
C GLU A 78 -11.65 -0.03 -5.20
N ARG A 79 -11.11 -1.22 -4.91
CA ARG A 79 -10.41 -1.50 -3.66
C ARG A 79 -9.14 -0.64 -3.51
N CYS A 80 -8.33 -0.58 -4.58
CA CYS A 80 -7.11 0.23 -4.62
C CYS A 80 -7.42 1.73 -4.41
N GLU A 81 -8.43 2.27 -5.10
CA GLU A 81 -8.88 3.65 -4.95
C GLU A 81 -9.36 3.95 -3.53
N ARG A 82 -10.06 3.01 -2.88
CA ARG A 82 -10.47 3.15 -1.46
C ARG A 82 -9.26 3.23 -0.52
N ILE A 83 -8.22 2.45 -0.77
CA ILE A 83 -6.97 2.46 0.01
C ILE A 83 -6.22 3.78 -0.21
N ILE A 84 -6.09 4.24 -1.47
CA ILE A 84 -5.48 5.55 -1.79
C ILE A 84 -6.24 6.67 -1.09
N HIS A 85 -7.58 6.63 -1.12
CA HIS A 85 -8.42 7.60 -0.42
C HIS A 85 -8.12 7.62 1.08
N TYR A 86 -8.09 6.45 1.73
CA TYR A 86 -7.74 6.35 3.15
C TYR A 86 -6.35 6.95 3.44
N ALA A 87 -5.33 6.53 2.69
CA ALA A 87 -3.96 7.03 2.88
C ALA A 87 -3.84 8.55 2.69
N THR A 88 -4.68 9.14 1.83
CA THR A 88 -4.64 10.58 1.52
C THR A 88 -5.35 11.43 2.58
N TYR A 89 -6.40 10.91 3.22
CA TYR A 89 -7.31 11.72 4.03
C TYR A 89 -7.42 11.30 5.50
N ASP A 90 -7.14 10.04 5.82
CA ASP A 90 -7.42 9.45 7.15
C ASP A 90 -6.16 8.98 7.90
N ALA A 91 -5.03 8.79 7.21
CA ALA A 91 -3.77 8.24 7.76
C ALA A 91 -2.82 9.30 8.34
#